data_AF-A0A840PTY1-F1
#
_entry.id   AF-A0A840PTY1-F1
#
_cell.length_a   1.000
_cell.length_b   1.000
_cell.length_c   1.000
_cell.angle_alpha   90.00
_cell.angle_beta   90.00
_cell.angle_gamma   90.00
#
_symmetry.space_group_name_H-M   'P 1'
#
loop_
_entity.id
_entity.type
_entity.pdbx_description
1 polymer ?
#
loop_
_entity_poly.entity_id
_entity_poly.type
_entity_poly.pdbx_seq_one_letter_code
_entity_poly.pdbx_strand_id
1 'polypeptide(L)' 'MRPVDVENPMVLGGVYPEDVASPIGKCKTCHEIIYPGDGAATFDDELFCSPSCLWEYLMDDGSLEEI' A
#
# COMPACT_ATOMS: atom_id res chain seq x y z
N MET A 1 -15.71 52.39 16.44
CA MET A 1 -15.10 51.07 16.24
C MET A 1 -15.59 50.50 14.91
N ARG A 2 -14.68 50.13 14.00
CA ARG A 2 -15.01 49.35 12.80
C ARG A 2 -15.02 47.86 13.20
N PRO A 3 -15.93 47.01 12.67
CA PRO A 3 -15.86 45.58 12.95
C PRO A 3 -14.56 45.04 12.36
N VAL A 4 -13.83 44.25 13.15
CA VAL A 4 -12.71 43.46 12.66
C VAL A 4 -13.34 42.39 11.79
N ASP A 5 -13.08 42.44 10.48
CA ASP A 5 -13.34 41.32 9.59
C ASP A 5 -12.51 40.13 10.09
N VAL A 6 -13.15 39.27 10.90
CA VAL A 6 -12.61 37.95 11.24
C VAL A 6 -12.68 37.16 9.95
N GLU A 7 -11.58 37.15 9.22
CA GLU A 7 -11.37 36.19 8.13
C GLU A 7 -11.61 34.80 8.71
N ASN A 8 -12.69 34.16 8.28
CA ASN A 8 -12.98 32.78 8.60
C ASN A 8 -11.88 31.91 7.97
N PRO A 9 -10.94 31.34 8.74
CA PRO A 9 -9.81 30.59 8.17
C PRO A 9 -10.22 29.17 7.75
N MET A 10 -11.52 28.84 7.81
CA MET A 10 -12.02 27.52 7.48
C MET A 10 -11.99 27.33 5.96
N VAL A 11 -11.08 26.43 5.57
CA VAL A 11 -10.89 25.82 4.25
C VAL A 11 -10.01 26.60 3.28
N LEU A 12 -8.78 26.92 3.71
CA LEU A 12 -7.66 26.67 2.80
C LEU A 12 -7.58 25.15 2.63
N GLY A 13 -7.86 24.64 1.44
CA GLY A 13 -7.66 23.25 1.04
C GLY A 13 -6.18 22.87 1.00
N GLY A 14 -5.49 23.08 2.12
CA GLY A 14 -4.20 22.49 2.39
C GLY A 14 -4.44 21.01 2.63
N VAL A 15 -4.13 20.20 1.63
CA VAL A 15 -3.81 18.80 1.87
C VAL A 15 -2.59 18.83 2.78
N TYR A 16 -2.83 18.76 4.10
CA TYR A 16 -1.76 18.44 5.03
C TYR A 16 -1.20 17.09 4.57
N PRO A 17 0.11 16.94 4.28
CA PRO A 17 0.70 15.64 4.08
C PRO A 17 0.89 15.01 5.47
N GLU A 18 -0.20 14.81 6.19
CA GLU A 18 -0.20 14.06 7.44
C GLU A 18 -0.21 12.56 7.06
N ASP A 19 0.99 12.00 7.03
CA ASP A 19 1.26 10.59 7.23
C ASP A 19 0.63 9.61 6.22
N VAL A 20 0.61 9.98 4.93
CA VAL A 20 0.43 8.97 3.88
C VAL A 20 1.67 8.07 3.87
N ALA A 21 1.53 6.88 4.45
CA ALA A 21 2.59 5.89 4.46
C ALA A 21 3.06 5.63 3.03
N SER A 22 4.36 5.81 2.77
CA SER A 22 4.91 5.54 1.45
C SER A 22 4.79 4.04 1.16
N PRO A 23 4.33 3.63 -0.04
CA PRO A 23 4.20 2.22 -0.37
C PRO A 23 5.56 1.55 -0.32
N ILE A 24 5.61 0.31 0.19
CA ILE A 24 6.85 -0.49 0.24
C ILE A 24 7.10 -1.26 -1.06
N GLY A 25 6.06 -1.45 -1.87
CA GLY A 25 6.18 -2.11 -3.17
C GLY A 25 4.83 -2.56 -3.72
N LYS A 26 4.87 -3.54 -4.62
CA LYS A 26 3.68 -4.16 -5.21
C LYS A 26 3.73 -5.67 -5.02
N CYS A 27 2.55 -6.28 -4.83
CA CYS A 27 2.42 -7.72 -4.81
C CYS A 27 2.85 -8.31 -6.18
N LYS A 28 3.71 -9.33 -6.17
CA LYS A 28 4.17 -9.99 -7.39
C LYS A 28 3.03 -10.66 -8.17
N THR A 29 2.05 -11.22 -7.46
CA THR A 29 0.94 -11.98 -8.06
C THR A 29 -0.18 -11.08 -8.59
N CYS A 30 -0.73 -10.20 -7.73
CA CYS A 30 -1.90 -9.39 -8.07
C CYS A 30 -1.59 -7.92 -8.41
N HIS A 31 -0.33 -7.48 -8.29
CA HIS A 31 0.12 -6.10 -8.54
C HIS A 31 -0.48 -5.01 -7.64
N GLU A 32 -1.17 -5.40 -6.57
CA GLU A 32 -1.70 -4.48 -5.56
C GLU A 32 -0.57 -3.76 -4.82
N ILE A 33 -0.80 -2.48 -4.47
CA ILE A 33 0.17 -1.66 -3.74
C ILE A 33 0.17 -2.10 -2.28
N ILE A 34 1.36 -2.34 -1.74
CA ILE A 34 1.55 -2.76 -0.35
C ILE A 34 2.09 -1.58 0.44
N TYR A 35 1.46 -1.31 1.58
CA TYR A 35 1.84 -0.27 2.52
C TYR A 35 2.52 -0.86 3.77
N PRO A 36 3.32 -0.05 4.48
CA PRO A 36 3.82 -0.42 5.81
C PRO A 36 2.66 -0.79 6.74
N GLY A 37 2.68 -2.00 7.28
CA GLY A 37 1.66 -2.49 8.23
C GLY A 37 0.62 -3.46 7.65
N ASP A 38 0.55 -3.63 6.32
CA ASP A 38 -0.42 -4.54 5.66
C ASP A 38 -0.18 -6.03 5.95
N GLY A 39 0.91 -6.39 6.64
CA GLY A 39 1.22 -7.78 6.94
C GLY A 39 1.69 -8.58 5.71
N ALA A 40 2.41 -7.92 4.80
CA ALA A 40 2.95 -8.57 3.60
C ALA A 40 4.06 -9.58 3.93
N ALA A 41 4.15 -10.62 3.10
CA ALA A 41 5.22 -11.60 3.12
C ALA A 41 6.26 -11.30 2.03
N THR A 42 7.51 -11.72 2.25
CA THR A 42 8.59 -11.64 1.26
C THR A 42 9.13 -13.04 0.99
N PHE A 43 9.27 -13.41 -0.29
CA PHE A 43 9.83 -14.69 -0.73
C PHE A 43 10.58 -14.47 -2.05
N ASP A 44 11.82 -14.98 -2.15
CA ASP A 44 12.70 -14.79 -3.32
C ASP A 44 12.84 -13.31 -3.77
N ASP A 45 13.05 -12.40 -2.82
CA ASP A 45 13.11 -10.94 -3.03
C ASP A 45 11.82 -10.30 -3.62
N GLU A 46 10.73 -11.06 -3.71
CA GLU A 46 9.41 -10.61 -4.18
C GLU A 46 8.43 -10.39 -3.00
N LEU A 47 7.51 -9.43 -3.16
CA LEU A 47 6.52 -9.08 -2.14
C LEU A 47 5.15 -9.72 -2.43
N PHE A 48 4.46 -10.14 -1.38
CA PHE A 48 3.13 -10.76 -1.47
C PHE A 48 2.18 -10.15 -0.45
N CYS A 49 1.03 -9.63 -0.92
CA CYS A 49 0.04 -8.99 -0.04
C CYS A 49 -0.77 -10.00 0.80
N SER A 50 -0.76 -11.29 0.44
CA SER A 50 -1.47 -12.33 1.18
C SER A 50 -0.81 -13.70 1.00
N PRO A 51 -1.05 -14.66 1.93
CA PRO A 51 -0.62 -16.05 1.76
C PRO A 51 -1.15 -16.71 0.50
N SER A 52 -2.36 -16.33 0.05
CA SER A 52 -2.96 -16.85 -1.19
C SER A 52 -2.15 -16.45 -2.41
N CYS A 53 -1.72 -15.18 -2.50
CA CYS A 53 -0.90 -14.71 -3.61
C CYS A 53 0.46 -15.43 -3.66
N LEU A 54 1.06 -15.69 -2.50
CA LEU A 54 2.29 -16.48 -2.43
C LEU A 54 2.06 -17.92 -2.88
N TRP A 55 0.96 -18.55 -2.45
CA TRP A 55 0.62 -19.92 -2.87
C TRP A 55 0.42 -20.02 -4.38
N GLU A 56 -0.34 -19.08 -4.97
CA GLU A 56 -0.53 -19.02 -6.43
C GLU A 56 0.80 -18.88 -7.17
N TYR A 57 1.70 -18.02 -6.68
CA TYR A 57 3.04 -17.88 -7.25
C TYR A 57 3.85 -19.17 -7.18
N LEU A 58 3.86 -19.86 -6.03
CA LEU A 58 4.57 -21.14 -5.88
C LEU A 58 3.98 -22.26 -6.75
N MET A 59 2.68 -22.22 -7.01
CA MET A 59 2.01 -23.19 -7.90
C MET A 59 2.23 -22.88 -9.38
N ASP A 60 2.49 -21.62 -9.75
CA ASP A 60 2.76 -21.19 -11.13
C ASP A 60 4.24 -21.36 -11.50
N ASP A 61 5.15 -20.97 -10.60
CA ASP A 61 6.59 -21.23 -10.71
C ASP A 61 6.89 -22.74 -10.57
N GLY A 62 6.04 -23.41 -9.79
CA GLY A 62 5.87 -24.85 -9.72
C GLY A 62 5.21 -25.41 -10.98
N SER A 63 6.01 -25.55 -12.02
CA SER A 63 6.19 -26.87 -12.63
C SER A 63 6.19 -27.96 -11.54
N LEU A 64 5.00 -28.40 -11.11
CA LEU A 64 4.79 -29.64 -10.39
C LEU A 64 5.26 -30.73 -11.35
N GLU A 65 6.57 -30.99 -11.39
CA GLU A 65 7.07 -32.25 -11.89
C GLU A 65 6.43 -33.32 -11.01
N GLU A 66 5.39 -33.93 -11.57
CA GLU A 66 4.71 -35.12 -11.09
C GLU A 66 5.79 -36.14 -10.68
N ILE A 67 5.95 -36.35 -9.37
CA ILE A 67 6.77 -37.45 -8.81
C ILE A 67 5.96 -38.74 -8.72
#